data_AF-A0AAW1IJV4-F1
#
_entry.id   AF-A0AAW1IJV4-F1
#
_cell.length_a   1.000
_cell.length_b   1.000
_cell.length_c   1.000
_cell.angle_alpha   90.00
_cell.angle_beta   90.00
_cell.angle_gamma   90.00
#
_symmetry.space_group_name_H-M   'P 1'
#
loop_
_entity.id
_entity.type
_entity.pdbx_description
1 polymer ?
#
loop_
_entity_poly.entity_id
_entity_poly.type
_entity_poly.pdbx_seq_one_letter_code
_entity_poly.pdbx_strand_id
1 'polypeptide(L)'
;MRSGSLVEFWMRFESAIDQQRHTQKKLDNDNRQSSPKLVTQLPIEIHGSRVYTHGLFEDFQQEVISSTSGLSARGFSEKDGVEITTLKDGLRGKFFDIHFNPGTYQVNCTCMMFERAGLLCRHIISIFSSNGVSSIPDCYLANRWCKDAVGTTHENADLIDGRQIEMTKLWSEVYEAVGLMRDRC
;
A
#
# COMPACT_ATOMS: atom_id res chain seq x y z
N MET A 1 -16.95 -0.05 32.02
CA MET A 1 -16.17 -0.06 30.76
C MET A 1 -16.15 1.36 30.24
N ARG A 2 -14.98 2.03 30.19
CA ARG A 2 -14.88 3.41 29.70
C ARG A 2 -14.88 3.40 28.16
N SER A 3 -15.98 3.86 27.57
CA SER A 3 -16.07 4.18 26.15
C SER A 3 -15.30 5.48 25.89
N GLY A 4 -14.10 5.39 25.29
CA GLY A 4 -13.39 6.58 24.82
C GLY A 4 -14.16 7.25 23.69
N SER A 5 -14.21 8.58 23.68
CA SER A 5 -14.87 9.33 22.60
C SER A 5 -14.16 9.08 21.26
N LEU A 6 -14.85 9.30 20.14
CA LEU A 6 -14.24 9.19 18.81
C LEU A 6 -12.97 10.04 18.67
N VAL A 7 -12.93 11.19 19.36
CA VAL A 7 -11.78 12.08 19.43
C VAL A 7 -10.61 11.41 20.17
N GLU A 8 -10.86 10.73 21.28
CA GLU A 8 -9.83 9.98 22.02
C GLU A 8 -9.30 8.80 21.21
N PHE A 9 -10.18 8.07 20.52
CA PHE A 9 -9.78 7.01 19.58
C PHE A 9 -8.90 7.58 18.45
N TRP A 10 -9.33 8.69 17.84
CA TRP A 10 -8.60 9.33 16.74
C TRP A 10 -7.22 9.83 17.17
N MET A 11 -7.11 10.51 18.32
CA MET A 11 -5.82 10.96 18.85
C MET A 11 -4.87 9.79 19.14
N ARG A 12 -5.39 8.68 19.67
CA ARG A 12 -4.59 7.48 19.91
C ARG A 12 -4.20 6.78 18.61
N PHE A 13 -5.07 6.79 17.61
CA PHE A 13 -4.81 6.27 16.28
C PHE A 13 -3.70 7.07 15.58
N GLU A 14 -3.82 8.40 15.49
CA GLU A 14 -2.79 9.28 14.93
C GLU A 14 -1.45 9.12 15.66
N SER A 15 -1.46 9.08 17.00
CA SER A 15 -0.24 8.86 17.78
C SER A 15 0.41 7.50 17.52
N ALA A 16 -0.39 6.43 17.35
CA ALA A 16 0.13 5.11 17.00
C ALA A 16 0.72 5.09 15.58
N ILE A 17 0.06 5.75 14.62
CA ILE A 17 0.55 5.90 13.25
C ILE A 17 1.85 6.71 13.23
N ASP A 18 1.95 7.78 13.99
CA ASP A 18 3.17 8.59 14.07
C ASP A 18 4.33 7.83 14.75
N GLN A 19 4.05 7.06 15.80
CA GLN A 19 5.06 6.17 16.39
C GLN A 19 5.55 5.12 15.40
N GLN A 20 4.65 4.53 14.61
CA GLN A 20 5.02 3.59 13.55
C GLN A 20 5.89 4.27 12.49
N ARG A 21 5.53 5.49 12.04
CA ARG A 21 6.32 6.29 11.09
C ARG A 21 7.69 6.64 11.64
N HIS A 22 7.79 7.04 12.90
CA HIS A 22 9.06 7.36 13.54
C HIS A 22 9.95 6.14 13.67
N THR A 23 9.38 4.98 14.01
CA THR A 23 10.10 3.71 14.06
C THR A 23 10.60 3.31 12.67
N GLN A 24 9.75 3.41 11.64
CA GLN A 24 10.14 3.13 10.26
C GLN A 24 11.23 4.08 9.76
N LYS A 25 11.12 5.39 10.04
CA LYS A 25 12.16 6.38 9.72
C LYS A 25 13.49 6.06 10.40
N LYS A 26 13.46 5.57 11.64
CA LYS A 26 14.67 5.17 12.38
C LYS A 26 15.30 3.92 11.77
N LEU A 27 14.50 2.89 11.47
CA LEU A 27 14.96 1.69 10.76
C LEU A 27 15.53 2.02 9.38
N ASP A 28 14.84 2.87 8.62
CA ASP A 28 15.29 3.32 7.31
C ASP A 28 16.59 4.14 7.43
N ASN A 29 16.73 4.98 8.46
CA ASN A 29 17.94 5.77 8.69
C ASN A 29 19.13 4.93 9.16
N ASP A 30 18.89 3.96 10.05
CA ASP A 30 19.92 3.05 10.56
C ASP A 30 20.40 2.10 9.45
N ASN A 31 19.53 1.79 8.47
CA ASN A 31 19.84 0.90 7.36
C ASN A 31 20.15 1.61 6.03
N ARG A 32 20.27 2.96 6.03
CA ARG A 32 20.65 3.78 4.85
C ARG A 32 21.97 3.37 4.21
N GLN A 33 22.80 2.60 4.92
CA GLN A 33 24.14 2.20 4.47
C GLN A 33 24.17 0.87 3.71
N SER A 34 23.09 0.06 3.69
CA SER A 34 23.04 -1.16 2.87
C SER A 34 21.77 -1.22 2.03
N SER A 35 21.93 -1.30 0.71
CA SER A 35 20.83 -1.65 -0.19
C SER A 35 20.23 -3.00 0.19
N PRO A 36 18.90 -3.17 0.14
CA PRO A 36 18.27 -4.46 0.42
C PRO A 36 18.86 -5.55 -0.48
N LYS A 37 19.15 -6.72 0.09
CA LYS A 37 19.63 -7.85 -0.70
C LYS A 37 18.50 -8.38 -1.58
N LEU A 38 18.74 -8.45 -2.89
CA LEU A 38 17.81 -9.07 -3.85
C LEU A 38 17.96 -10.59 -3.84
N VAL A 39 16.83 -11.31 -3.95
CA VAL A 39 16.77 -12.78 -3.90
C VAL A 39 16.46 -13.39 -5.26
N THR A 40 15.46 -12.86 -5.98
CA THR A 40 14.99 -13.44 -7.26
C THR A 40 15.62 -12.76 -8.47
N GLN A 41 16.13 -11.53 -8.30
CA GLN A 41 16.65 -10.67 -9.38
C GLN A 41 15.59 -10.32 -10.45
N LEU A 42 14.30 -10.53 -10.16
CA LEU A 42 13.24 -10.12 -11.06
C LEU A 42 13.22 -8.59 -11.18
N PRO A 43 12.97 -8.02 -12.37
CA PRO A 43 12.94 -6.57 -12.55
C PRO A 43 11.99 -5.85 -11.59
N ILE A 44 10.84 -6.46 -11.29
CA ILE A 44 9.86 -5.91 -10.34
C ILE A 44 10.38 -5.90 -8.90
N GLU A 45 11.25 -6.86 -8.51
CA GLU A 45 11.93 -6.87 -7.22
C GLU A 45 12.92 -5.71 -7.12
N ILE A 46 13.71 -5.52 -8.19
CA ILE A 46 14.67 -4.41 -8.31
C ILE A 46 13.93 -3.08 -8.17
N HIS A 47 12.80 -2.92 -8.86
CA HIS A 47 11.98 -1.72 -8.76
C HIS A 47 11.42 -1.54 -7.35
N GLY A 48 10.86 -2.59 -6.75
CA GLY A 48 10.35 -2.58 -5.37
C GLY A 48 11.39 -2.11 -4.34
N SER A 49 12.64 -2.57 -4.45
CA SER A 49 13.73 -2.17 -3.54
C SER A 49 14.03 -0.67 -3.54
N ARG A 50 13.72 -0.01 -4.66
CA ARG A 50 13.94 1.42 -4.85
C ARG A 50 12.79 2.24 -4.28
N VAL A 51 11.54 1.80 -4.48
CA VAL A 51 10.33 2.59 -4.20
C VAL A 51 9.70 2.33 -2.82
N TYR A 52 9.85 1.14 -2.24
CA TYR A 52 9.26 0.80 -0.94
C TYR A 52 10.18 1.09 0.24
N THR A 53 9.64 1.51 1.38
CA THR A 53 10.40 1.56 2.65
C THR A 53 10.98 0.18 2.98
N HIS A 54 12.01 0.11 3.82
CA HIS A 54 12.72 -1.17 4.04
C HIS A 54 11.79 -2.28 4.52
N GLY A 55 10.96 -2.00 5.52
CA GLY A 55 10.03 -3.00 6.08
C GLY A 55 9.00 -3.45 5.05
N LEU A 56 8.46 -2.53 4.24
CA LEU A 56 7.52 -2.91 3.20
C LEU A 56 8.20 -3.69 2.06
N PHE A 57 9.46 -3.36 1.75
CA PHE A 57 10.21 -4.12 0.77
C PHE A 57 10.45 -5.57 1.22
N GLU A 58 10.68 -5.83 2.51
CA GLU A 58 10.81 -7.20 3.03
C GLU A 58 9.53 -8.00 2.79
N ASP A 59 8.37 -7.44 3.12
CA ASP A 59 7.07 -8.07 2.88
C ASP A 59 6.82 -8.26 1.37
N PHE A 60 7.14 -7.25 0.56
CA PHE A 60 7.03 -7.32 -0.89
C PHE A 60 7.91 -8.44 -1.46
N GLN A 61 9.15 -8.56 -1.00
CA GLN A 61 10.10 -9.55 -1.47
C GLN A 61 9.61 -10.98 -1.17
N GLN A 62 8.90 -11.21 -0.06
CA GLN A 62 8.26 -12.52 0.20
C GLN A 62 7.16 -12.84 -0.82
N GLU A 63 6.35 -11.85 -1.20
CA GLU A 63 5.34 -12.02 -2.26
C GLU A 63 6.02 -12.25 -3.64
N VAL A 64 7.15 -11.60 -3.91
CA VAL A 64 7.95 -11.84 -5.13
C VAL A 64 8.52 -13.27 -5.14
N ILE A 65 9.19 -13.69 -4.08
CA ILE A 65 9.77 -15.05 -3.96
C ILE A 65 8.66 -16.09 -4.14
N SER A 66 7.54 -15.93 -3.44
CA SER A 66 6.43 -16.87 -3.54
C SER A 66 5.76 -16.86 -4.92
N SER A 67 5.84 -15.78 -5.71
CA SER A 67 5.30 -15.76 -7.08
C SER A 67 6.05 -16.69 -8.05
N THR A 68 7.29 -17.07 -7.73
CA THR A 68 8.16 -17.85 -8.63
C THR A 68 7.81 -19.33 -8.77
N SER A 69 6.96 -19.87 -7.89
CA SER A 69 6.60 -21.29 -7.89
C SER A 69 5.21 -21.51 -7.32
N GLY A 70 4.63 -22.70 -7.50
CA GLY A 70 3.37 -23.08 -6.84
C GLY A 70 2.10 -22.38 -7.34
N LEU A 71 2.17 -21.66 -8.46
CA LEU A 71 1.02 -21.12 -9.18
C LEU A 71 0.82 -21.92 -10.48
N SER A 72 -0.43 -22.19 -10.86
CA SER A 72 -0.75 -22.83 -12.14
C SER A 72 -1.97 -22.20 -12.77
N ALA A 73 -1.85 -21.75 -14.02
CA ALA A 73 -2.98 -21.31 -14.81
C ALA A 73 -3.93 -22.49 -15.08
N ARG A 74 -5.23 -22.24 -14.86
CA ARG A 74 -6.31 -23.23 -15.03
C ARG A 74 -7.42 -22.73 -15.94
N GLY A 75 -7.49 -21.42 -16.16
CA GLY A 75 -8.44 -20.80 -17.09
C GLY A 75 -7.89 -19.48 -17.59
N PHE A 76 -8.28 -19.13 -18.81
CA PHE A 76 -8.03 -17.85 -19.44
C PHE A 76 -9.29 -17.45 -20.21
N SER A 77 -9.68 -16.20 -20.09
CA SER A 77 -10.75 -15.59 -20.88
C SER A 77 -10.48 -14.10 -21.04
N GLU A 78 -11.15 -13.46 -21.97
CA GLU A 78 -11.09 -12.01 -22.15
C GLU A 78 -12.51 -11.46 -22.21
N LYS A 79 -12.74 -10.34 -21.53
CA LYS A 79 -14.01 -9.63 -21.57
C LYS A 79 -13.77 -8.14 -21.57
N ASP A 80 -14.33 -7.43 -22.56
CA ASP A 80 -14.25 -5.97 -22.67
C ASP A 80 -12.79 -5.43 -22.63
N GLY A 81 -11.85 -6.16 -23.26
CA GLY A 81 -10.42 -5.81 -23.27
C GLY A 81 -9.68 -6.08 -21.95
N VAL A 82 -10.33 -6.77 -21.00
CA VAL A 82 -9.72 -7.22 -19.74
C VAL A 82 -9.46 -8.72 -19.83
N GLU A 83 -8.19 -9.10 -19.67
CA GLU A 83 -7.76 -10.48 -19.57
C GLU A 83 -8.05 -11.03 -18.17
N ILE A 84 -8.71 -12.18 -18.10
CA ILE A 84 -9.07 -12.85 -16.86
C ILE A 84 -8.33 -14.19 -16.81
N THR A 85 -7.38 -14.31 -15.88
CA THR A 85 -6.63 -15.55 -15.64
C THR A 85 -7.06 -16.16 -14.30
N THR A 86 -7.46 -17.43 -14.32
CA THR A 86 -7.73 -18.21 -13.09
C THR A 86 -6.48 -18.99 -12.72
N LEU A 87 -5.86 -18.64 -11.59
CA LEU A 87 -4.70 -19.33 -11.02
C LEU A 87 -5.12 -20.26 -9.89
N LYS A 88 -4.63 -21.50 -9.91
CA LYS A 88 -4.58 -22.36 -8.73
C LYS A 88 -3.32 -22.02 -7.93
N ASP A 89 -3.51 -21.56 -6.70
CA ASP A 89 -2.43 -21.38 -5.74
C ASP A 89 -2.26 -22.67 -4.92
N GLY A 90 -1.14 -23.38 -5.15
CA GLY A 90 -0.80 -24.60 -4.43
C GLY A 90 -0.41 -24.38 -2.96
N LEU A 91 0.10 -23.20 -2.60
CA LEU A 91 0.42 -22.87 -1.20
C LEU A 91 -0.84 -22.54 -0.40
N ARG A 92 -1.82 -21.91 -1.03
CA ARG A 92 -3.11 -21.53 -0.40
C ARG A 92 -4.21 -22.57 -0.59
N GLY A 93 -4.03 -23.53 -1.50
CA GLY A 93 -5.02 -24.56 -1.84
C GLY A 93 -6.30 -24.02 -2.48
N LYS A 94 -6.26 -22.83 -3.07
CA LYS A 94 -7.44 -22.11 -3.60
C LYS A 94 -7.22 -21.61 -5.02
N PHE A 95 -8.31 -21.22 -5.66
CA PHE A 95 -8.30 -20.55 -6.96
C PHE A 95 -8.48 -19.05 -6.77
N PHE A 96 -7.81 -18.27 -7.59
CA PHE A 96 -7.93 -16.81 -7.63
C PHE A 96 -8.08 -16.37 -9.07
N ASP A 97 -8.98 -15.41 -9.30
CA ASP A 97 -9.14 -14.76 -10.59
C ASP A 97 -8.36 -13.46 -10.57
N ILE A 98 -7.66 -13.21 -11.67
CA ILE A 98 -6.84 -12.03 -11.88
C ILE A 98 -7.32 -11.35 -13.14
N HIS A 99 -7.76 -10.10 -12.99
CA HIS A 99 -8.27 -9.25 -14.05
C HIS A 99 -7.19 -8.26 -14.42
N PHE A 100 -6.54 -8.47 -15.57
CA PHE A 100 -5.49 -7.62 -16.09
C PHE A 100 -6.03 -6.78 -17.25
N ASN A 101 -5.83 -5.47 -17.18
CA ASN A 101 -6.09 -4.56 -18.29
C ASN A 101 -4.75 -4.23 -18.98
N PRO A 102 -4.48 -4.75 -20.20
CA PRO A 102 -3.23 -4.51 -20.90
C PRO A 102 -3.02 -3.04 -21.29
N GLY A 103 -4.09 -2.27 -21.45
CA GLY A 103 -4.04 -0.86 -21.83
C GLY A 103 -3.66 0.07 -20.68
N THR A 104 -4.02 -0.27 -19.45
CA THR A 104 -3.75 0.56 -18.25
C THR A 104 -2.75 -0.05 -17.28
N TYR A 105 -2.33 -1.30 -17.52
CA TYR A 105 -1.55 -2.13 -16.60
C TYR A 105 -2.17 -2.32 -15.21
N GLN A 106 -3.48 -2.07 -15.07
CA GLN A 106 -4.21 -2.35 -13.84
C GLN A 106 -4.51 -3.84 -13.73
N VAL A 107 -4.31 -4.37 -12.52
CA VAL A 107 -4.50 -5.76 -12.14
C VAL A 107 -5.29 -5.86 -10.84
N ASN A 108 -6.42 -6.54 -10.88
CA ASN A 108 -7.19 -6.85 -9.68
C ASN A 108 -7.14 -8.35 -9.43
N CYS A 109 -6.99 -8.77 -8.16
CA CYS A 109 -6.97 -10.17 -7.78
C CYS A 109 -8.01 -10.44 -6.70
N THR A 110 -8.78 -11.52 -6.85
CA THR A 110 -9.82 -11.90 -5.88
C THR A 110 -9.28 -12.27 -4.49
N CYS A 111 -7.97 -12.35 -4.30
CA CYS A 111 -7.37 -12.46 -2.97
C CYS A 111 -7.45 -11.16 -2.15
N MET A 112 -7.77 -10.03 -2.79
CA MET A 112 -7.97 -8.71 -2.20
C MET A 112 -6.78 -8.24 -1.33
N MET A 113 -5.56 -8.65 -1.63
CA MET A 113 -4.39 -8.35 -0.80
C MET A 113 -3.97 -6.89 -0.93
N PHE A 114 -4.05 -6.32 -2.13
CA PHE A 114 -3.72 -4.92 -2.34
C PHE A 114 -4.75 -4.01 -1.64
N GLU A 115 -6.03 -4.35 -1.73
CA GLU A 115 -7.11 -3.63 -1.08
C GLU A 115 -7.04 -3.71 0.45
N ARG A 116 -6.60 -4.85 0.99
CA ARG A 116 -6.50 -5.07 2.45
C ARG A 116 -5.20 -4.57 3.08
N ALA A 117 -4.08 -4.63 2.36
CA ALA A 117 -2.75 -4.39 2.92
C ALA A 117 -1.94 -3.34 2.13
N GLY A 118 -2.43 -2.85 1.00
CA GLY A 118 -1.71 -1.92 0.13
C GLY A 118 -0.53 -2.52 -0.61
N LEU A 119 -0.40 -3.87 -0.62
CA LEU A 119 0.73 -4.59 -1.19
C LEU A 119 0.30 -5.55 -2.30
N LEU A 120 1.10 -5.61 -3.37
CA LEU A 120 0.91 -6.56 -4.45
C LEU A 120 1.10 -8.00 -3.95
N CYS A 121 0.12 -8.87 -4.21
CA CYS A 121 0.26 -10.29 -3.93
C CYS A 121 1.05 -11.00 -5.02
N ARG A 122 1.54 -12.19 -4.68
CA ARG A 122 2.19 -13.12 -5.60
C ARG A 122 1.40 -13.44 -6.87
N HIS A 123 0.06 -13.40 -6.81
CA HIS A 123 -0.78 -13.62 -8.00
C HIS A 123 -0.62 -12.48 -9.01
N ILE A 124 -0.69 -11.23 -8.54
CA ILE A 124 -0.50 -10.06 -9.40
C ILE A 124 0.95 -10.01 -9.90
N ILE A 125 1.93 -10.28 -9.02
CA ILE A 125 3.35 -10.31 -9.39
C ILE A 125 3.62 -11.37 -10.47
N SER A 126 2.96 -12.54 -10.39
CA SER A 126 3.06 -13.58 -11.41
C SER A 126 2.50 -13.11 -12.77
N ILE A 127 1.35 -12.42 -12.78
CA ILE A 127 0.78 -11.84 -14.01
C ILE A 127 1.67 -10.74 -14.58
N PHE A 128 2.24 -9.86 -13.74
CA PHE A 128 3.22 -8.88 -14.21
C PHE A 128 4.44 -9.54 -14.83
N SER A 129 4.97 -10.59 -14.20
CA SER A 129 6.13 -11.32 -14.69
C SER A 129 5.85 -11.99 -16.05
N SER A 130 4.68 -12.62 -16.22
CA SER A 130 4.31 -13.25 -17.49
C SER A 130 4.04 -12.25 -18.62
N ASN A 131 3.65 -11.02 -18.28
CA ASN A 131 3.38 -9.93 -19.23
C ASN A 131 4.58 -8.99 -19.43
N GLY A 132 5.76 -9.34 -18.93
CA GLY A 132 6.98 -8.54 -19.10
C GLY A 132 6.95 -7.18 -18.40
N VAL A 133 6.06 -7.00 -17.42
CA VAL A 133 5.97 -5.76 -16.63
C VAL A 133 7.14 -5.73 -15.65
N SER A 134 8.08 -4.82 -15.91
CA SER A 134 9.35 -4.74 -15.18
C SER A 134 9.33 -3.77 -14.01
N SER A 135 8.30 -2.93 -13.91
CA SER A 135 8.16 -1.89 -12.89
C SER A 135 6.75 -1.91 -12.31
N ILE A 136 6.65 -1.59 -11.03
CA ILE A 136 5.38 -1.49 -10.32
C ILE A 136 4.63 -0.26 -10.86
N PRO A 137 3.40 -0.40 -11.42
CA PRO A 137 2.67 0.75 -11.94
C PRO A 137 2.32 1.77 -10.85
N ASP A 138 2.27 3.06 -11.21
CA ASP A 138 2.09 4.16 -10.26
C ASP A 138 0.81 4.08 -9.43
N CYS A 139 -0.25 3.49 -9.99
CA CYS A 139 -1.50 3.26 -9.26
C CYS A 139 -1.34 2.33 -8.03
N TYR A 140 -0.26 1.54 -7.97
CA TYR A 140 0.12 0.72 -6.82
C TYR A 140 1.14 1.40 -5.90
N LEU A 141 1.72 2.53 -6.33
CA LEU A 141 2.70 3.32 -5.58
C LEU A 141 2.10 4.52 -4.86
N ALA A 142 0.87 4.94 -5.19
CA ALA A 142 0.17 6.05 -4.53
C ALA A 142 -0.19 5.80 -3.05
N ASN A 143 0.29 4.71 -2.46
CA ASN A 143 0.07 4.34 -1.07
C ASN A 143 1.05 5.03 -0.12
N ARG A 144 0.62 5.17 1.14
CA ARG A 144 1.37 5.71 2.31
C ARG A 144 2.75 5.05 2.58
N TRP A 145 3.10 4.02 1.83
CA TRP A 145 4.16 3.06 2.12
C TRP A 145 5.38 3.17 1.17
N CYS A 146 5.34 4.09 0.21
CA CYS A 146 6.47 4.40 -0.67
C CYS A 146 7.44 5.41 -0.02
N LYS A 147 8.74 5.30 -0.31
CA LYS A 147 9.79 6.17 0.25
C LYS A 147 9.50 7.66 0.04
N ASP A 148 8.90 8.00 -1.10
CA ASP A 148 8.59 9.38 -1.51
C ASP A 148 7.22 9.88 -1.00
N ALA A 149 6.44 9.04 -0.30
CA ALA A 149 5.24 9.50 0.42
C ALA A 149 5.58 10.46 1.58
N VAL A 150 6.88 10.66 1.86
CA VAL A 150 7.42 11.57 2.87
C VAL A 150 8.09 12.81 2.25
N GLY A 151 8.11 12.99 0.91
CA GLY A 151 8.77 14.17 0.32
C GLY A 151 8.48 14.46 -1.16
N THR A 152 7.77 15.58 -1.37
CA THR A 152 7.82 16.49 -2.54
C THR A 152 7.36 15.98 -3.92
N THR A 153 6.12 16.33 -4.27
CA THR A 153 5.88 17.07 -5.53
C THR A 153 5.35 18.45 -5.16
N HIS A 154 6.01 19.49 -5.66
CA HIS A 154 5.71 20.90 -5.38
C HIS A 154 4.29 21.34 -5.80
N GLU A 155 3.54 20.49 -6.50
CA GLU A 155 2.14 20.74 -6.88
C GLU A 155 1.13 20.22 -5.83
N ASN A 156 1.55 19.36 -4.91
CA ASN A 156 0.71 18.84 -3.82
C ASN A 156 0.90 19.60 -2.51
N ALA A 157 1.92 20.46 -2.38
CA ALA A 157 2.14 21.25 -1.17
C ALA A 157 0.96 22.18 -0.87
N ASP A 158 0.38 22.79 -1.89
CA ASP A 158 -0.76 23.72 -1.75
C ASP A 158 -2.06 22.98 -1.40
N LEU A 159 -2.23 21.74 -1.86
CA LEU A 159 -3.37 20.88 -1.52
C LEU A 159 -3.25 20.31 -0.10
N ILE A 160 -2.02 19.97 0.33
CA ILE A 160 -1.74 19.49 1.68
C ILE A 160 -1.86 20.65 2.69
N ASP A 161 -1.37 21.84 2.36
CA ASP A 161 -1.51 23.04 3.18
C ASP A 161 -2.99 23.47 3.27
N GLY A 162 -3.71 23.48 2.14
CA GLY A 162 -5.16 23.72 2.12
C GLY A 162 -5.95 22.73 2.98
N ARG A 163 -5.61 21.44 2.92
CA ARG A 163 -6.25 20.39 3.73
C ARG A 163 -5.86 20.47 5.21
N GLN A 164 -4.63 20.89 5.52
CA GLN A 164 -4.18 21.12 6.89
C GLN A 164 -4.90 22.34 7.50
N ILE A 165 -5.09 23.42 6.73
CA ILE A 165 -5.84 24.61 7.13
C ILE A 165 -7.32 24.28 7.35
N GLU A 166 -7.94 23.52 6.44
CA GLU A 166 -9.34 23.10 6.53
C GLU A 166 -9.56 22.14 7.72
N MET A 167 -8.63 21.22 7.95
CA MET A 167 -8.65 20.33 9.10
C MET A 167 -8.44 21.11 10.40
N THR A 168 -7.55 22.11 10.43
CA THR A 168 -7.34 22.98 11.61
C THR A 168 -8.59 23.81 11.93
N LYS A 169 -9.31 24.30 10.90
CA LYS A 169 -10.60 24.99 11.07
C LYS A 169 -11.68 24.04 11.62
N LEU A 170 -11.79 22.84 11.07
CA LEU A 170 -12.68 21.79 11.59
C LEU A 170 -12.37 21.43 13.04
N TRP A 171 -11.09 21.36 13.41
CA TRP A 171 -10.67 21.15 14.80
C TRP A 171 -11.06 22.32 15.70
N SER A 172 -10.87 23.57 15.26
CA SER A 172 -11.33 24.75 16.01
C SER A 172 -12.85 24.74 16.22
N GLU A 173 -13.64 24.39 15.20
CA GLU A 173 -15.10 24.26 15.30
C GLU A 173 -15.52 23.13 16.27
N VAL A 174 -14.83 21.99 16.24
CA VAL A 174 -15.06 20.88 17.18
C VAL A 174 -14.71 21.30 18.61
N TYR A 175 -13.60 22.02 18.81
CA TYR A 175 -13.21 22.52 20.13
C TYR A 175 -14.16 23.60 20.66
N GLU A 176 -14.69 24.48 19.81
CA GLU A 176 -15.72 25.45 20.20
C GLU A 176 -17.05 24.77 20.52
N ALA A 177 -17.50 23.82 19.70
CA ALA A 177 -18.73 23.05 19.95
C ALA A 177 -18.68 22.23 21.25
N VAL A 178 -17.50 21.69 21.58
CA VAL A 178 -17.26 20.96 22.85
C VAL A 178 -17.07 21.94 24.02
N GLY A 179 -16.50 23.12 23.80
CA GLY A 179 -16.34 24.18 24.80
C GLY A 179 -17.67 24.82 25.23
N LEU A 180 -18.60 25.03 24.29
CA LEU A 180 -19.93 25.59 24.54
C LEU A 180 -20.88 24.66 25.31
N MET A 181 -20.49 23.39 25.52
CA MET A 181 -21.20 22.45 26.39
C MET A 181 -20.72 22.49 27.85
N ARG A 182 -19.65 23.24 28.16
CA ARG A 182 -19.10 23.34 29.52
C ARG A 182 -19.59 24.54 30.33
N ASP A 183 -20.21 25.54 29.68
CA ASP A 183 -20.71 26.77 30.32
C ASP A 183 -22.25 26.79 30.53
N ARG A 184 -22.90 25.62 30.53
CA ARG A 184 -24.34 25.48 30.84
C ARG A 184 -24.66 24.38 31.87
N CYS A 185 -23.96 24.40 32.99
CA CYS A 185 -24.42 23.85 34.27
C CYS A 185 -24.19 24.87 35.37
#